data_AF-A0AAD6ZVH6-F1
#
_entry.id   AF-A0AAD6ZVH6-F1
#
_cell.length_a   1.000
_cell.length_b   1.000
_cell.length_c   1.000
_cell.angle_alpha   90.00
_cell.angle_beta   90.00
_cell.angle_gamma   90.00
#
_symmetry.space_group_name_H-M   'P 1'
#
loop_
_entity.id
_entity.type
_entity.pdbx_description
1 polymer ?
#
loop_
_entity_poly.entity_id
_entity_poly.type
_entity_poly.pdbx_seq_one_letter_code
_entity_poly.pdbx_strand_id
1 'polypeptide(L)'
;MHQKRQSTWSWLAKRGKSTTILGSFHSTDSLMFFNATSGLDTVGVDALISFLNTLDPNLSAASKEFTSRSNTTIFWPQWQTPSAKGSMSLLTFSDPAGVNVTADNFRTEQIDFLSSLHVSGVTAVGL
;
A
#
# COMPACT_ATOMS: atom_id res chain seq x y z
N MET A 1 -21.85 3.42 -21.11
CA MET A 1 -20.47 3.80 -20.73
C MET A 1 -20.12 3.06 -19.45
N HIS A 2 -19.16 2.14 -19.47
CA HIS A 2 -18.71 1.44 -18.27
C HIS A 2 -17.77 2.37 -17.49
N GLN A 3 -18.10 2.73 -16.24
CA GLN A 3 -17.11 3.34 -15.35
C GLN A 3 -15.98 2.31 -15.14
N LYS A 4 -14.82 2.54 -15.76
CA LYS A 4 -13.60 1.78 -15.44
C LYS A 4 -13.19 2.17 -14.02
N ARG A 5 -13.26 1.22 -13.08
CA ARG A 5 -12.68 1.39 -11.75
C ARG A 5 -11.17 1.58 -11.91
N GLN A 6 -10.61 2.62 -11.29
CA GLN A 6 -9.17 2.87 -11.34
C GLN A 6 -8.42 1.76 -10.62
N SER A 7 -7.36 1.22 -11.25
CA SER A 7 -6.49 0.26 -10.58
C SER A 7 -5.81 0.93 -9.39
N THR A 8 -5.88 0.27 -8.24
CA THR A 8 -5.43 0.82 -6.96
C THR A 8 -4.61 -0.23 -6.24
N TRP A 9 -3.52 0.18 -5.61
CA TRP A 9 -2.66 -0.65 -4.79
C TRP A 9 -2.47 0.04 -3.45
N SER A 10 -2.45 -0.74 -2.37
CA SER A 10 -2.35 -0.21 -1.01
C SER A 10 -1.32 -0.99 -0.20
N TRP A 11 -0.73 -0.33 0.80
CA TRP A 11 0.37 -0.85 1.61
C TRP A 11 0.25 -0.40 3.08
N LEU A 12 0.97 -1.10 3.95
CA LEU A 12 1.06 -0.82 5.38
C LEU A 12 2.52 -0.88 5.85
N ALA A 13 3.06 0.22 6.38
CA ALA A 13 4.34 0.20 7.09
C ALA A 13 4.14 -0.23 8.54
N LYS A 14 4.82 -1.31 8.93
CA LYS A 14 5.03 -1.75 10.30
C LYS A 14 6.52 -1.79 10.68
N ARG A 15 7.39 -1.19 9.87
CA ARG A 15 8.80 -1.05 10.21
C ARG A 15 8.99 0.02 11.28
N GLY A 16 9.94 -0.23 12.18
CA GLY A 16 10.11 0.59 13.39
C GLY A 16 8.94 0.45 14.37
N LYS A 17 8.10 -0.59 14.27
CA LYS A 17 6.94 -0.73 15.18
C LYS A 17 7.36 -0.91 16.65
N SER A 18 8.60 -1.35 16.88
CA SER A 18 9.23 -1.45 18.20
C SER A 18 9.80 -0.13 18.74
N THR A 19 9.74 0.97 17.96
CA THR A 19 10.19 2.29 18.43
C THR A 19 9.43 2.65 19.70
N THR A 20 10.17 2.90 20.78
CA THR A 20 9.58 3.18 22.09
C THR A 20 8.67 4.40 22.01
N ILE A 21 7.47 4.29 22.61
CA ILE A 21 6.39 5.30 22.63
C ILE A 21 5.73 5.53 21.25
N LEU A 22 6.50 5.68 20.18
CA LEU A 22 6.00 6.14 18.88
C LEU A 22 5.56 5.02 17.93
N GLY A 23 6.17 3.83 18.03
CA GLY A 23 5.99 2.76 17.04
C GLY A 23 6.33 3.19 15.61
N SER A 24 5.61 2.67 14.63
CA SER A 24 5.66 3.15 13.24
C SER A 24 4.83 4.42 13.12
N PHE A 25 5.46 5.59 13.27
CA PHE A 25 4.78 6.87 13.34
C PHE A 25 4.75 7.61 11.98
N HIS A 26 3.99 8.70 11.92
CA HIS A 26 3.85 9.52 10.72
C HIS A 26 5.21 10.02 10.19
N SER A 27 5.42 9.99 8.87
CA SER A 27 6.65 10.38 8.18
C SER A 27 7.83 9.38 8.24
N THR A 28 7.72 8.27 8.98
CA THR A 28 8.78 7.23 9.01
C THR A 28 8.98 6.55 7.66
N ASP A 29 7.97 6.54 6.80
CA ASP A 29 8.03 6.11 5.40
C ASP A 29 9.03 6.94 4.58
N SER A 30 9.24 8.21 4.95
CA SER A 30 10.23 9.05 4.27
C SER A 30 11.65 8.50 4.46
N LEU A 31 11.94 7.94 5.64
CA LEU A 31 13.21 7.26 5.89
C LEU A 31 13.31 5.95 5.11
N MET A 32 12.19 5.25 4.93
CA MET A 32 12.11 3.96 4.24
C MET A 32 12.32 4.09 2.72
N PHE A 33 11.73 5.10 2.09
CA PHE A 33 11.73 5.26 0.63
C PHE A 33 12.77 6.27 0.12
N PHE A 34 13.16 7.27 0.91
CA PHE A 34 13.96 8.40 0.43
C PHE A 34 15.29 8.58 1.17
N ASN A 35 15.52 7.92 2.31
CA ASN A 35 16.78 8.06 3.03
C ASN A 35 17.79 6.96 2.65
N ALA A 36 18.75 7.33 1.80
CA ALA A 36 19.84 6.44 1.37
C ALA A 36 20.83 6.06 2.48
N THR A 37 20.87 6.79 3.60
CA THR A 37 21.89 6.61 4.65
C THR A 37 21.57 5.52 5.67
N SER A 38 20.29 5.12 5.81
CA SER A 38 19.84 4.11 6.77
C SER A 38 19.43 2.77 6.14
N GLY A 39 19.68 2.59 4.83
CA GLY A 39 19.22 1.44 4.06
C GLY A 39 17.84 1.69 3.45
N LEU A 40 17.78 1.76 2.12
CA LEU A 40 16.54 1.92 1.37
C LEU A 40 15.78 0.59 1.33
N ASP A 41 14.46 0.66 1.42
CA ASP A 41 13.63 -0.47 1.02
C ASP A 41 13.64 -0.59 -0.50
N THR A 42 14.43 -1.53 -1.00
CA THR A 42 14.54 -1.77 -2.44
C THR A 42 13.25 -2.33 -3.04
N VAL A 43 12.45 -3.11 -2.31
CA VAL A 43 11.15 -3.63 -2.80
C VAL A 43 10.19 -2.48 -3.04
N GLY A 44 10.07 -1.60 -2.05
CA GLY A 44 9.20 -0.45 -2.09
C GLY A 44 9.59 0.57 -3.16
N VAL A 45 10.88 0.90 -3.26
CA VAL A 45 11.41 1.82 -4.27
C VAL A 45 11.26 1.25 -5.67
N ASP A 46 11.58 -0.03 -5.90
CA ASP A 46 11.42 -0.69 -7.19
C ASP A 46 9.96 -0.69 -7.65
N ALA A 47 9.01 -0.95 -6.73
CA ALA A 47 7.59 -0.91 -7.01
C ALA A 47 7.09 0.49 -7.41
N LEU A 48 7.54 1.54 -6.72
CA LEU A 48 7.21 2.93 -7.09
C LEU A 48 7.77 3.30 -8.47
N ILE A 49 9.00 2.88 -8.78
CA ILE A 49 9.60 3.12 -10.09
C ILE A 49 8.85 2.36 -11.18
N SER A 50 8.47 1.10 -10.95
CA SER A 50 7.64 0.33 -11.88
C SER A 50 6.33 1.05 -12.16
N PHE A 51 5.61 1.47 -11.11
CA PHE A 51 4.35 2.17 -11.24
C PHE A 51 4.45 3.46 -12.06
N LEU A 52 5.52 4.25 -11.87
CA LEU A 52 5.75 5.47 -12.65
C LEU A 52 5.94 5.19 -14.15
N ASN A 53 6.47 4.03 -14.52
CA ASN A 53 6.75 3.68 -15.92
C ASN A 53 5.62 2.91 -16.60
N THR A 54 4.87 2.09 -15.85
CA THR A 54 3.92 1.12 -16.42
C THR A 54 2.50 1.27 -15.91
N LEU A 55 2.27 2.11 -14.89
CA LEU A 55 1.03 2.18 -14.11
C LEU A 55 0.70 0.87 -13.37
N ASP A 56 1.69 0.00 -13.18
CA ASP A 56 1.62 -1.24 -12.39
C ASP A 56 2.87 -1.36 -11.50
N PRO A 57 2.73 -1.47 -10.16
CA PRO A 57 3.89 -1.60 -9.28
C PRO A 57 4.62 -2.95 -9.41
N ASN A 58 4.03 -3.92 -10.12
CA ASN A 58 4.67 -5.22 -10.33
C ASN A 58 5.64 -5.14 -11.51
N LEU A 59 6.88 -5.55 -11.27
CA LEU A 59 7.87 -5.70 -12.33
C LEU A 59 7.39 -6.77 -13.32
N SER A 60 7.19 -6.38 -14.57
CA SER A 60 6.91 -7.34 -15.64
C SER A 60 8.21 -8.01 -16.06
N ALA A 61 8.18 -9.29 -16.43
CA ALA A 61 9.33 -9.97 -17.05
C ALA A 61 9.80 -9.28 -18.36
N ALA A 62 8.97 -8.40 -18.93
CA ALA A 62 9.28 -7.58 -20.11
C ALA A 62 10.06 -6.30 -19.77
N SER A 63 10.08 -5.86 -18.51
CA SER A 63 10.86 -4.70 -18.03
C SER A 63 12.34 -5.06 -17.81
N LYS A 64 13.01 -5.55 -18.86
CA LYS A 64 14.47 -5.77 -18.86
C LYS A 64 15.29 -4.48 -18.69
N GLU A 65 14.63 -3.33 -18.81
CA GLU A 65 15.19 -1.98 -18.63
C GLU A 65 15.40 -1.62 -17.14
N PHE A 66 14.72 -2.29 -16.20
CA PHE A 66 14.81 -2.00 -14.77
C PHE A 66 15.23 -3.25 -13.99
N THR A 67 16.52 -3.34 -13.66
CA THR A 67 17.01 -4.39 -12.77
C THR A 67 16.51 -4.08 -11.36
N SER A 68 15.60 -4.91 -10.84
CA SER A 68 15.19 -4.85 -9.43
C SER A 68 16.43 -4.86 -8.54
N ARG A 69 16.54 -3.90 -7.63
CA ARG A 69 17.55 -3.94 -6.56
C ARG A 69 17.12 -4.88 -5.44
N SER A 70 15.85 -5.25 -5.41
CA SER A 70 15.31 -6.27 -4.53
C SER A 70 15.61 -7.67 -5.06
N ASN A 71 16.23 -8.52 -4.23
CA ASN A 71 16.31 -9.97 -4.46
C ASN A 71 15.01 -10.71 -4.11
N THR A 72 13.94 -9.97 -3.77
CA THR A 72 12.66 -10.52 -3.35
C THR A 72 11.62 -10.33 -4.45
N THR A 73 11.10 -11.44 -4.98
CA THR A 73 9.97 -11.47 -5.91
C THR A 73 8.67 -11.50 -5.13
N ILE A 74 8.12 -10.32 -4.80
CA ILE A 74 6.77 -10.21 -4.22
C ILE A 74 5.85 -9.55 -5.21
N PHE A 75 4.71 -10.21 -5.44
CA PHE A 75 3.59 -9.65 -6.19
C PHE A 75 2.77 -8.74 -5.28
N TRP A 76 2.59 -7.49 -5.68
CA TRP A 76 1.71 -6.52 -5.03
C TRP A 76 0.31 -6.61 -5.66
N PRO A 77 -0.66 -7.26 -4.99
CA PRO A 77 -2.00 -7.40 -5.53
C PRO A 77 -2.70 -6.05 -5.61
N GLN A 78 -3.48 -5.87 -6.67
CA GLN A 78 -4.40 -4.74 -6.76
C GLN A 78 -5.40 -4.82 -5.60
N TRP A 79 -5.57 -3.71 -4.89
CA TRP A 79 -6.56 -3.58 -3.84
C TRP A 79 -7.96 -3.53 -4.45
N GLN A 80 -8.86 -4.35 -3.93
CA GLN A 80 -10.22 -4.49 -4.42
C GLN A 80 -11.21 -4.52 -3.27
N THR A 81 -12.36 -3.85 -3.43
CA THR A 81 -13.44 -3.93 -2.45
C THR A 81 -14.05 -5.35 -2.43
N PRO A 82 -14.66 -5.79 -1.32
CA PRO A 82 -15.33 -7.09 -1.26
C PRO A 82 -16.44 -7.22 -2.30
N SER A 83 -17.14 -6.11 -2.57
CA SER A 83 -18.16 -6.01 -3.63
C SER A 83 -17.62 -6.22 -5.05
N ALA A 84 -16.30 -6.16 -5.26
CA ALA A 84 -15.64 -6.39 -6.54
C ALA A 84 -15.33 -7.87 -6.83
N LYS A 85 -15.74 -8.82 -5.97
CA LYS A 85 -15.25 -10.21 -5.95
C LYS A 85 -13.73 -10.33 -5.72
N GLY A 86 -13.13 -9.31 -5.12
CA GLY A 86 -11.69 -9.23 -4.85
C GLY A 86 -11.32 -9.49 -3.40
N SER A 87 -10.02 -9.61 -3.15
CA SER A 87 -9.45 -9.61 -1.80
C SER A 87 -8.98 -8.19 -1.46
N MET A 88 -9.37 -7.67 -0.29
CA MET A 88 -8.78 -6.44 0.25
C MET A 88 -7.42 -6.81 0.81
N SER A 89 -6.38 -6.69 -0.02
CA SER A 89 -5.02 -7.08 0.33
C SER A 89 -4.08 -5.89 0.29
N LEU A 90 -3.12 -5.87 1.22
CA LEU A 90 -2.08 -4.86 1.34
C LEU A 90 -0.70 -5.49 1.20
N LEU A 91 0.23 -4.71 0.66
CA LEU A 91 1.65 -4.98 0.84
C LEU A 91 2.10 -4.47 2.22
N THR A 92 2.57 -5.35 3.09
CA THR A 92 2.96 -5.02 4.46
C THR A 92 4.46 -5.15 4.65
N PHE A 93 5.08 -4.04 5.07
CA PHE A 93 6.50 -3.96 5.41
C PHE A 93 6.69 -4.16 6.92
N SER A 94 7.60 -5.04 7.34
CA SER A 94 7.85 -5.34 8.75
C SER A 94 9.34 -5.51 9.05
N ASP A 95 9.73 -5.27 10.31
CA ASP A 95 11.11 -5.49 10.74
C ASP A 95 11.47 -6.99 10.79
N PRO A 96 12.76 -7.34 10.62
CA PRO A 96 13.87 -6.46 10.26
C PRO A 96 13.92 -6.11 8.76
N ALA A 97 13.38 -6.95 7.88
CA ALA A 97 13.32 -6.71 6.42
C ALA A 97 12.17 -7.46 5.73
N GLY A 98 11.13 -7.83 6.48
CA GLY A 98 10.00 -8.60 5.96
C GLY A 98 9.10 -7.78 5.04
N VAL A 99 8.63 -8.40 3.97
CA VAL A 99 7.58 -7.87 3.09
C VAL A 99 6.60 -9.01 2.83
N ASN A 100 5.31 -8.79 3.04
CA ASN A 100 4.27 -9.81 2.90
C ASN A 100 2.96 -9.22 2.37
N VAL A 101 2.12 -10.06 1.77
CA VAL A 101 0.73 -9.69 1.47
C VAL A 101 -0.15 -10.04 2.67
N THR A 102 -0.93 -9.08 3.17
CA THR A 102 -1.83 -9.29 4.31
C THR A 102 -3.24 -8.77 4.01
N ALA A 103 -4.24 -9.27 4.72
CA ALA A 103 -5.60 -8.76 4.61
C ALA A 103 -5.74 -7.34 5.19
N ASP A 104 -6.51 -6.50 4.52
CA ASP A 104 -6.95 -5.17 4.95
C ASP A 104 -8.28 -5.29 5.71
N ASN A 105 -8.25 -5.91 6.89
CA ASN A 105 -9.43 -6.17 7.70
C ASN A 105 -9.22 -5.83 9.19
N PHE A 106 -8.31 -4.90 9.47
CA PHE A 106 -8.06 -4.44 10.82
C PHE A 106 -9.05 -3.35 11.22
N ARG A 107 -9.49 -3.36 12.48
CA ARG A 107 -10.36 -2.33 13.07
C ARG A 107 -11.66 -2.07 12.27
N THR A 108 -12.21 -3.12 11.64
CA THR A 108 -13.36 -3.02 10.73
C THR A 108 -14.51 -2.23 11.35
N GLU A 109 -14.94 -2.57 12.57
CA GLU A 109 -16.04 -1.87 13.25
C GLU A 109 -15.81 -0.36 13.41
N GLN A 110 -14.60 0.05 13.80
CA GLN A 110 -14.28 1.45 14.02
C GLN A 110 -14.13 2.23 12.71
N ILE A 111 -13.54 1.61 11.68
CA ILE A 111 -13.43 2.20 10.35
C ILE A 111 -14.81 2.34 9.72
N ASP A 112 -15.66 1.32 9.81
CA ASP A 112 -17.03 1.35 9.29
C ASP A 112 -17.84 2.47 9.95
N PHE A 113 -17.70 2.65 11.27
CA PHE A 113 -18.33 3.77 11.98
C PHE A 113 -17.85 5.13 11.44
N LEU A 114 -16.55 5.35 11.32
CA LEU A 114 -16.00 6.60 10.78
C LEU A 114 -16.44 6.84 9.33
N SER A 115 -16.43 5.80 8.49
CA SER A 115 -16.92 5.86 7.11
C SER A 115 -18.41 6.22 7.06
N SER A 116 -19.23 5.67 7.96
CA SER A 116 -20.65 6.01 8.03
C SER A 116 -20.88 7.49 8.36
N LEU A 117 -20.11 8.07 9.29
CA LEU A 117 -20.21 9.49 9.64
C LEU A 117 -19.82 10.39 8.46
N HIS A 118 -18.76 10.00 7.74
CA HIS A 118 -18.27 10.75 6.58
C HIS A 118 -19.28 10.75 5.42
N VAL A 119 -19.88 9.59 5.12
CA VAL A 119 -20.84 9.45 4.01
C VAL A 119 -22.21 10.04 4.36
N SER A 120 -22.60 10.06 5.64
CA SER A 120 -23.88 10.61 6.10
C SER A 120 -23.95 12.15 6.09
N GLY A 121 -22.84 12.85 5.87
CA GLY A 121 -22.79 14.31 5.78
C GLY A 121 -23.30 14.91 4.47
N VAL A 122 -23.66 14.10 3.46
CA VAL A 122 -24.06 14.57 2.11
C VAL A 122 -25.57 14.58 1.88
N THR A 123 -26.40 14.03 2.77
CA THR A 123 -27.87 14.12 2.68
C THR A 123 -28.44 15.15 3.64
N ALA A 124 -28.15 16.42 3.42
CA ALA A 124 -28.83 17.53 4.09
C ALA A 124 -28.84 18.84 3.27
N VAL A 125 -28.98 18.79 1.94
CA VAL A 125 -29.53 19.92 1.19
C VAL A 125 -30.38 19.36 0.06
N GLY A 126 -31.70 19.47 0.23
CA GLY A 126 -32.64 19.20 -0.86
C GLY A 126 -32.55 20.27 -1.94
N LEU A 127 -32.62 19.82 -3.18
CA LEU A 127 -33.30 20.47 -4.30
C LEU A 127 -33.99 19.38 -5.11
#